data_AF-A0A847PD04-F1
#
_entry.id   AF-A0A847PD04-F1
#
_cell.length_a   1.000
_cell.length_b   1.000
_cell.length_c   1.000
_cell.angle_alpha   90.00
_cell.angle_beta   90.00
_cell.angle_gamma   90.00
#
_symmetry.space_group_name_H-M   'P 1'
#
loop_
_entity.id
_entity.type
_entity.pdbx_description
1 polymer ?
#
loop_
_entity_poly.entity_id
_entity_poly.type
_entity_poly.pdbx_seq_one_letter_code
_entity_poly.pdbx_strand_id
1 'polypeptide(L)'
;MQAIRSNLVEQLELSDGQNASLLLSRYLKEIKVGEAEQEKAQEARKELFRVAQGAVKDEGVGSLYKAAFESRQKALDGITEARNFKTTSRLIAGLGASSVLETGLTLNPIYGTPMIPGSSLKGIAAHYCSTVLGRADEGFLSPLTEERSKGTRKAGQFYEILFGKVGDNEEESEAGFLNFYDAWILPGSLKDSLWHDVMTPHHSNYYGDNEDRIAPTDFDDPNPVTFLSVKGEFEVRLGCADPQDAVQKSWLLLAFDILKGALEYYGVGGKTRSGYGRMEHVLSPEERERVQKEQYEAEMARFATEAGFRPDGSEVMVRCESINRKHKKPRFKLDGKNAYFEPAEAVKDVEVGEEVRARIVRSDTRQDAYYLERL
;
A
#
# COMPACT_ATOMS: atom_id res chain seq x y z
N MET A 1 -42.16 -14.85 11.78
CA MET A 1 -40.97 -13.97 11.66
C MET A 1 -41.31 -12.51 11.39
N GLN A 2 -42.25 -12.19 10.49
CA GLN A 2 -42.63 -10.80 10.18
C GLN A 2 -43.17 -10.03 11.40
N ALA A 3 -44.08 -10.63 12.18
CA ALA A 3 -44.63 -10.02 13.40
C ALA A 3 -43.61 -9.77 14.53
N ILE A 4 -42.54 -10.58 14.61
CA ILE A 4 -41.43 -10.37 15.56
C ILE A 4 -40.57 -9.20 15.09
N ARG A 5 -40.31 -9.10 13.78
CA ARG A 5 -39.62 -7.97 13.16
C ARG A 5 -40.39 -6.65 13.36
N SER A 6 -41.70 -6.66 13.14
CA SER A 6 -42.56 -5.48 13.32
C SER A 6 -42.54 -4.96 14.76
N ASN A 7 -42.66 -5.85 15.76
CA ASN A 7 -42.60 -5.47 17.18
C ASN A 7 -41.18 -5.02 17.62
N LEU A 8 -40.12 -5.65 17.10
CA LEU A 8 -38.74 -5.23 17.40
C LEU A 8 -38.45 -3.83 16.85
N VAL A 9 -38.91 -3.49 15.65
CA VAL A 9 -38.65 -2.19 15.03
C VAL A 9 -39.31 -1.03 15.80
N GLU A 10 -40.46 -1.25 16.43
CA GLU A 10 -41.15 -0.26 17.27
C GLU A 10 -40.47 -0.07 18.64
N GLN A 11 -39.75 -1.07 19.15
CA GLN A 11 -39.10 -1.04 20.46
C GLN A 11 -37.59 -0.78 20.40
N LEU A 12 -36.97 -0.83 19.22
CA LEU A 12 -35.54 -0.58 19.03
C LEU A 12 -35.24 0.89 18.78
N GLU A 13 -34.67 1.54 19.78
CA GLU A 13 -33.94 2.80 19.61
C GLU A 13 -32.62 2.51 18.91
N LEU A 14 -32.56 2.84 17.61
CA LEU A 14 -31.36 2.61 16.80
C LEU A 14 -30.12 3.32 17.37
N SER A 15 -30.32 4.42 18.10
CA SER A 15 -29.26 5.19 18.75
C SER A 15 -28.35 4.38 19.67
N ASP A 16 -28.84 3.25 20.21
CA ASP A 16 -28.06 2.37 21.07
C ASP A 16 -27.30 1.27 20.29
N GLY A 17 -27.35 1.31 18.96
CA GLY A 17 -26.70 0.32 18.09
C GLY A 17 -25.17 0.39 18.17
N GLN A 18 -24.55 -0.69 18.65
CA GLN A 18 -23.09 -0.79 18.84
C GLN A 18 -22.35 -1.57 17.74
N ASN A 19 -23.03 -2.00 16.66
CA ASN A 19 -22.37 -2.70 15.56
C ASN A 19 -22.83 -2.14 14.20
N ALA A 20 -21.96 -1.34 13.56
CA ALA A 20 -22.28 -0.70 12.28
C ALA A 20 -22.56 -1.70 11.15
N SER A 21 -21.90 -2.87 11.14
CA SER A 21 -22.14 -3.91 10.13
C SER A 21 -23.56 -4.47 10.22
N LEU A 22 -24.01 -4.76 11.43
CA LEU A 22 -25.35 -5.25 11.70
C LEU A 22 -26.41 -4.18 11.39
N LEU A 23 -26.16 -2.94 11.82
CA LEU A 23 -27.04 -1.79 11.55
C LEU A 23 -27.27 -1.62 10.04
N LEU A 24 -26.19 -1.47 9.27
CA LEU A 24 -26.27 -1.23 7.83
C LEU A 24 -26.90 -2.41 7.06
N SER A 25 -26.75 -3.64 7.55
CA SER A 25 -27.24 -4.84 6.85
C SER A 25 -28.66 -5.27 7.20
N ARG A 26 -29.20 -4.85 8.36
CA ARG A 26 -30.47 -5.39 8.89
C ARG A 26 -31.49 -4.36 9.38
N TYR A 27 -31.10 -3.10 9.58
CA TYR A 27 -31.93 -2.11 10.27
C TYR A 27 -32.39 -0.91 9.42
N LEU A 28 -32.30 -1.01 8.08
CA LEU A 28 -32.94 -0.05 7.21
C LEU A 28 -34.47 -0.14 7.36
N LYS A 29 -35.10 0.93 7.85
CA LYS A 29 -36.54 0.98 8.19
C LYS A 29 -37.45 1.18 6.97
N GLU A 30 -37.00 1.96 5.99
CA GLU A 30 -37.77 2.34 4.80
C GLU A 30 -36.98 2.02 3.54
N ILE A 31 -37.66 1.47 2.52
CA ILE A 31 -37.08 1.13 1.22
C ILE A 31 -37.88 1.89 0.16
N LYS A 32 -37.21 2.36 -0.90
CA LYS A 32 -37.92 3.02 -2.02
C LYS A 32 -38.82 2.00 -2.73
N VAL A 33 -40.14 2.11 -2.55
CA VAL A 33 -41.15 1.29 -3.28
C VAL A 33 -41.80 2.09 -4.43
N GLY A 34 -41.53 3.40 -4.54
CA GLY A 34 -41.98 4.27 -5.63
C GLY A 34 -41.42 5.69 -5.49
N GLU A 35 -41.75 6.60 -6.42
CA GLU A 35 -41.26 8.00 -6.39
C GLU A 35 -41.79 8.79 -5.19
N ALA A 36 -43.03 8.53 -4.76
CA ALA A 36 -43.67 9.22 -3.64
C ALA A 36 -43.01 8.99 -2.27
N GLU A 37 -42.20 7.92 -2.12
CA GLU A 37 -41.53 7.56 -0.86
C GLU A 37 -40.02 7.82 -0.89
N GLN A 38 -39.52 8.45 -1.95
CA GLN A 38 -38.09 8.70 -2.14
C GLN A 38 -37.48 9.52 -1.01
N GLU A 39 -38.16 10.56 -0.55
CA GLU A 39 -37.66 11.43 0.53
C GLU A 39 -37.58 10.69 1.87
N LYS A 40 -38.59 9.89 2.21
CA LYS A 40 -38.60 9.06 3.44
C LYS A 40 -37.50 7.99 3.42
N ALA A 41 -37.32 7.32 2.28
CA ALA A 41 -36.26 6.33 2.13
C ALA A 41 -34.87 6.97 2.24
N GLN A 42 -34.67 8.18 1.70
CA GLN A 42 -33.43 8.93 1.86
C GLN A 42 -33.18 9.34 3.31
N GLU A 43 -34.20 9.81 4.02
CA GLU A 43 -34.06 10.20 5.43
C GLU A 43 -33.75 9.00 6.33
N ALA A 44 -34.43 7.87 6.12
CA ALA A 44 -34.14 6.62 6.83
C ALA A 44 -32.69 6.14 6.60
N ARG A 45 -32.17 6.30 5.38
CA ARG A 45 -30.78 5.98 5.05
C ARG A 45 -29.79 6.91 5.76
N LYS A 46 -30.06 8.22 5.77
CA LYS A 46 -29.21 9.20 6.48
C LYS A 46 -29.15 8.92 7.97
N GLU A 47 -30.29 8.60 8.58
CA GLU A 47 -30.35 8.24 9.99
C GLU A 47 -29.56 6.96 10.28
N LEU A 48 -29.69 5.93 9.42
CA LEU A 48 -28.93 4.69 9.57
C LEU A 48 -27.41 4.92 9.50
N PHE A 49 -26.97 5.81 8.61
CA PHE A 49 -25.57 6.21 8.50
C PHE A 49 -25.09 6.97 9.74
N ARG A 50 -25.88 7.90 10.27
CA ARG A 50 -25.58 8.62 11.51
C ARG A 50 -25.41 7.66 12.69
N VAL A 51 -26.30 6.67 12.81
CA VAL A 51 -26.23 5.65 13.85
C VAL A 51 -25.00 4.76 13.67
N ALA A 52 -24.68 4.33 12.44
CA ALA A 52 -23.47 3.57 12.15
C ALA A 52 -22.19 4.34 12.51
N GLN A 53 -22.15 5.65 12.28
CA GLN A 53 -21.07 6.52 12.75
C GLN A 53 -21.02 6.60 14.29
N GLY A 54 -22.16 6.61 14.96
CA GLY A 54 -22.25 6.53 16.43
C GLY A 54 -21.64 5.23 16.97
N ALA A 55 -21.96 4.11 16.34
CA ALA A 55 -21.47 2.78 16.74
C ALA A 55 -19.94 2.68 16.77
N VAL A 56 -19.25 3.22 15.76
CA VAL A 56 -17.77 3.21 15.72
C VAL A 56 -17.13 4.23 16.69
N LYS A 57 -17.92 5.16 17.23
CA LYS A 57 -17.49 6.16 18.22
C LYS A 57 -17.70 5.71 19.66
N ASP A 58 -18.47 4.65 19.88
CA ASP A 58 -18.75 4.09 21.18
C ASP A 58 -17.46 3.59 21.86
N GLU A 59 -17.25 3.97 23.12
CA GLU A 59 -16.04 3.63 23.87
C GLU A 59 -15.95 2.14 24.22
N GLY A 60 -17.09 1.48 24.42
CA GLY A 60 -17.17 0.04 24.68
C GLY A 60 -16.77 -0.75 23.44
N VAL A 61 -17.30 -0.38 22.28
CA VAL A 61 -16.92 -0.95 20.97
C VAL A 61 -15.44 -0.72 20.69
N GLY A 62 -14.94 0.50 20.92
CA GLY A 62 -13.53 0.84 20.75
C GLY A 62 -12.61 0.00 21.64
N SER A 63 -12.99 -0.20 22.90
CA SER A 63 -12.23 -1.01 23.86
C SER A 63 -12.21 -2.49 23.50
N LEU A 64 -13.37 -3.04 23.13
CA LEU A 64 -13.51 -4.43 22.66
C LEU A 64 -12.69 -4.66 21.39
N TYR A 65 -12.82 -3.77 20.41
CA TYR A 65 -12.09 -3.86 19.15
C TYR A 65 -10.59 -3.77 19.37
N LYS A 66 -10.11 -2.87 20.24
CA LYS A 66 -8.69 -2.75 20.58
C LYS A 66 -8.14 -4.05 21.15
N ALA A 67 -8.85 -4.68 22.10
CA ALA A 67 -8.43 -5.96 22.67
C ALA A 67 -8.36 -7.08 21.61
N ALA A 68 -9.35 -7.13 20.69
CA ALA A 68 -9.36 -8.08 19.59
C ALA A 68 -8.21 -7.84 18.59
N PHE A 69 -7.95 -6.58 18.26
CA PHE A 69 -6.86 -6.16 17.38
C PHE A 69 -5.51 -6.59 17.96
N GLU A 70 -5.23 -6.29 19.23
CA GLU A 70 -4.00 -6.67 19.91
C GLU A 70 -3.84 -8.21 20.03
N SER A 71 -4.93 -8.92 20.31
CA SER A 71 -4.93 -10.40 20.35
C SER A 71 -4.58 -10.98 18.98
N ARG A 72 -5.20 -10.46 17.90
CA ARG A 72 -4.89 -10.85 16.52
C ARG A 72 -3.44 -10.55 16.15
N GLN A 73 -2.93 -9.37 16.52
CA GLN A 73 -1.54 -9.00 16.25
C GLN A 73 -0.58 -10.01 16.88
N LYS A 74 -0.79 -10.36 18.16
CA LYS A 74 0.03 -11.37 18.86
C LYS A 74 -0.07 -12.75 18.23
N ALA A 75 -1.27 -13.16 17.81
CA ALA A 75 -1.47 -14.48 17.20
C ALA A 75 -0.80 -14.62 15.82
N LEU A 76 -0.59 -13.51 15.11
CA LEU A 76 0.04 -13.48 13.79
C LEU A 76 1.51 -13.03 13.84
N ASP A 77 2.01 -12.70 15.02
CA ASP A 77 3.38 -12.26 15.22
C ASP A 77 4.36 -13.41 14.93
N GLY A 78 5.49 -13.11 14.28
CA GLY A 78 6.47 -14.11 13.84
C GLY A 78 6.05 -14.99 12.65
N ILE A 79 4.80 -14.92 12.20
CA ILE A 79 4.30 -15.63 11.00
C ILE A 79 4.07 -14.65 9.85
N THR A 80 3.77 -13.40 10.18
CA THR A 80 3.44 -12.34 9.23
C THR A 80 4.30 -11.12 9.47
N GLU A 81 4.55 -10.39 8.38
CA GLU A 81 5.10 -9.04 8.44
C GLU A 81 3.95 -8.04 8.32
N ALA A 82 4.02 -6.96 9.09
CA ALA A 82 2.98 -5.95 9.19
C ALA A 82 3.51 -4.58 8.75
N ARG A 83 2.70 -3.85 7.97
CA ARG A 83 2.95 -2.45 7.62
C ARG A 83 1.67 -1.65 7.73
N ASN A 84 1.78 -0.41 8.19
CA ASN A 84 0.62 0.47 8.35
C ASN A 84 0.44 1.33 7.09
N PHE A 85 -0.79 1.44 6.63
CA PHE A 85 -1.15 2.26 5.48
C PHE A 85 -2.25 3.24 5.84
N LYS A 86 -2.08 4.50 5.46
CA LYS A 86 -3.03 5.58 5.70
C LYS A 86 -3.76 5.93 4.43
N THR A 87 -5.08 6.06 4.51
CA THR A 87 -5.87 6.59 3.39
C THR A 87 -5.50 8.04 3.10
N THR A 88 -5.02 8.34 1.89
CA THR A 88 -4.77 9.72 1.42
C THR A 88 -6.04 10.32 0.79
N SER A 89 -6.87 9.48 0.19
CA SER A 89 -8.23 9.81 -0.24
C SER A 89 -9.28 8.95 0.48
N ARG A 90 -10.56 9.31 0.35
CA ARG A 90 -11.67 8.48 0.87
C ARG A 90 -11.58 7.07 0.30
N LEU A 91 -11.85 6.06 1.11
CA LEU A 91 -11.92 4.66 0.70
C LEU A 91 -13.39 4.22 0.60
N ILE A 92 -13.74 3.50 -0.46
CA ILE A 92 -15.02 2.80 -0.55
C ILE A 92 -14.76 1.30 -0.72
N ALA A 93 -14.50 0.60 0.36
CA ALA A 93 -14.32 -0.85 0.30
C ALA A 93 -15.69 -1.53 0.19
N GLY A 94 -15.93 -2.39 -0.81
CA GLY A 94 -17.15 -3.21 -0.89
C GLY A 94 -18.27 -2.72 -1.82
N LEU A 95 -17.99 -1.77 -2.71
CA LEU A 95 -18.94 -1.31 -3.74
C LEU A 95 -19.17 -2.43 -4.78
N GLY A 96 -20.12 -3.32 -4.50
CA GLY A 96 -20.40 -4.51 -5.32
C GLY A 96 -21.08 -5.65 -4.55
N ALA A 97 -21.06 -5.62 -3.21
CA ALA A 97 -21.92 -6.49 -2.43
C ALA A 97 -23.39 -6.07 -2.62
N SER A 98 -24.25 -7.01 -3.00
CA SER A 98 -25.69 -6.79 -3.12
C SER A 98 -26.23 -6.31 -1.78
N SER A 99 -26.48 -5.00 -1.67
CA SER A 99 -27.05 -4.38 -0.49
C SER A 99 -28.19 -3.49 -0.94
N VAL A 100 -29.26 -3.45 -0.15
CA VAL A 100 -30.41 -2.55 -0.38
C VAL A 100 -29.96 -1.07 -0.36
N LEU A 101 -28.79 -0.79 0.22
CA LEU A 101 -28.19 0.54 0.27
C LEU A 101 -27.40 0.88 -1.00
N GLU A 102 -27.23 -0.04 -1.97
CA GLU A 102 -26.52 0.15 -3.25
C GLU A 102 -25.04 0.57 -3.16
N THR A 103 -24.53 0.87 -1.97
CA THR A 103 -23.16 1.26 -1.68
C THR A 103 -22.64 0.43 -0.52
N GLY A 104 -22.06 -0.74 -0.84
CA GLY A 104 -21.51 -1.65 0.16
C GLY A 104 -20.25 -1.07 0.79
N LEU A 105 -20.19 -1.16 2.13
CA LEU A 105 -19.01 -0.92 2.93
C LEU A 105 -18.54 -2.26 3.48
N THR A 106 -17.27 -2.63 3.32
CA THR A 106 -16.72 -3.81 3.97
C THR A 106 -16.44 -3.50 5.43
N LEU A 107 -17.31 -3.99 6.30
CA LEU A 107 -17.16 -3.94 7.75
C LEU A 107 -16.90 -5.33 8.30
N ASN A 108 -16.06 -5.40 9.33
CA ASN A 108 -15.89 -6.59 10.12
C ASN A 108 -17.24 -6.99 10.73
N PRO A 109 -17.74 -8.21 10.49
CA PRO A 109 -19.08 -8.61 10.94
C PRO A 109 -19.19 -8.67 12.47
N ILE A 110 -18.10 -8.96 13.17
CA ILE A 110 -18.09 -9.13 14.62
C ILE A 110 -18.01 -7.76 15.31
N TYR A 111 -17.11 -6.90 14.86
CA TYR A 111 -16.83 -5.62 15.54
C TYR A 111 -17.52 -4.40 14.89
N GLY A 112 -18.09 -4.56 13.69
CA GLY A 112 -18.68 -3.44 12.95
C GLY A 112 -17.66 -2.42 12.44
N THR A 113 -16.37 -2.75 12.41
CA THR A 113 -15.29 -1.80 12.08
C THR A 113 -14.86 -1.91 10.61
N PRO A 114 -14.40 -0.82 9.97
CA PRO A 114 -13.92 -0.89 8.59
C PRO A 114 -12.74 -1.85 8.41
N MET A 115 -12.76 -2.58 7.29
CA MET A 115 -11.66 -3.48 6.91
C MET A 115 -11.50 -3.51 5.39
N ILE A 116 -10.30 -3.86 4.93
CA ILE A 116 -10.03 -4.13 3.52
C ILE A 116 -9.82 -5.65 3.39
N PRO A 117 -10.60 -6.36 2.55
CA PRO A 117 -10.39 -7.78 2.36
C PRO A 117 -8.98 -8.10 1.83
N GLY A 118 -8.35 -9.15 2.36
CA GLY A 118 -7.06 -9.64 1.88
C GLY A 118 -7.11 -10.04 0.40
N SER A 119 -8.26 -10.52 -0.06
CA SER A 119 -8.51 -10.79 -1.49
C SER A 119 -8.47 -9.52 -2.36
N SER A 120 -8.97 -8.39 -1.85
CA SER A 120 -8.88 -7.10 -2.54
C SER A 120 -7.43 -6.60 -2.60
N LEU A 121 -6.66 -6.77 -1.52
CA LEU A 121 -5.24 -6.45 -1.50
C LEU A 121 -4.44 -7.34 -2.47
N LYS A 122 -4.70 -8.64 -2.47
CA LYS A 122 -4.08 -9.59 -3.41
C LYS A 122 -4.39 -9.20 -4.85
N GLY A 123 -5.66 -8.90 -5.15
CA GLY A 123 -6.10 -8.53 -6.49
C GLY A 123 -5.43 -7.27 -7.01
N ILE A 124 -5.37 -6.20 -6.19
CA ILE A 124 -4.73 -4.96 -6.63
C ILE A 124 -3.21 -5.10 -6.75
N ALA A 125 -2.57 -5.85 -5.84
CA ALA A 125 -1.14 -6.15 -5.93
C ALA A 125 -0.82 -6.96 -7.19
N ALA A 126 -1.60 -7.99 -7.50
CA ALA A 126 -1.43 -8.80 -8.71
C ALA A 126 -1.61 -7.98 -9.99
N HIS A 127 -2.64 -7.11 -10.02
CA HIS A 127 -2.88 -6.23 -11.15
C HIS A 127 -1.74 -5.21 -11.35
N TYR A 128 -1.26 -4.59 -10.27
CA TYR A 128 -0.13 -3.67 -10.31
C TYR A 128 1.16 -4.37 -10.73
N CYS A 129 1.43 -5.56 -10.17
CA CYS A 129 2.56 -6.41 -10.50
C CYS A 129 2.65 -6.63 -12.02
N SER A 130 1.58 -7.14 -12.63
CA SER A 130 1.57 -7.38 -14.07
C SER A 130 1.66 -6.10 -14.90
N THR A 131 0.91 -5.07 -14.51
CA THR A 131 0.80 -3.86 -15.35
C THR A 131 2.05 -2.98 -15.31
N VAL A 132 2.76 -2.96 -14.18
CA VAL A 132 3.91 -2.08 -13.97
C VAL A 132 5.21 -2.87 -14.07
N LEU A 133 5.39 -3.93 -13.28
CA LEU A 133 6.61 -4.73 -13.29
C LEU A 133 6.67 -5.62 -14.54
N GLY A 134 5.53 -6.20 -14.94
CA GLY A 134 5.43 -7.04 -16.14
C GLY A 134 5.78 -6.33 -17.46
N ARG A 135 5.74 -4.98 -17.50
CA ARG A 135 6.22 -4.20 -18.66
C ARG A 135 7.74 -4.19 -18.79
N ALA A 136 8.45 -4.33 -17.68
CA ALA A 136 9.91 -4.32 -17.64
C ALA A 136 10.50 -5.73 -17.65
N ASP A 137 9.80 -6.69 -17.05
CA ASP A 137 10.22 -8.08 -16.92
C ASP A 137 9.02 -9.03 -17.04
N GLU A 138 9.04 -9.86 -18.08
CA GLU A 138 7.98 -10.85 -18.38
C GLU A 138 7.76 -11.84 -17.21
N GLY A 139 8.74 -12.02 -16.34
CA GLY A 139 8.64 -12.83 -15.12
C GLY A 139 7.54 -12.36 -14.16
N PHE A 140 7.04 -11.13 -14.28
CA PHE A 140 5.94 -10.58 -13.47
C PHE A 140 4.59 -10.53 -14.18
N LEU A 141 4.49 -10.99 -15.44
CA LEU A 141 3.23 -10.93 -16.18
C LEU A 141 2.17 -11.90 -15.64
N SER A 142 0.96 -11.37 -15.49
CA SER A 142 -0.24 -12.15 -15.21
C SER A 142 -0.69 -12.93 -16.46
N PRO A 143 -1.30 -14.12 -16.32
CA PRO A 143 -1.75 -14.90 -17.47
C PRO A 143 -2.99 -14.27 -18.16
N LEU A 144 -3.60 -13.24 -17.55
CA LEU A 144 -4.80 -12.56 -18.04
C LEU A 144 -4.51 -11.27 -18.80
N THR A 145 -3.24 -10.86 -18.92
CA THR A 145 -2.89 -9.50 -19.38
C THR A 145 -2.90 -9.31 -20.90
N GLU A 146 -3.14 -10.36 -21.68
CA GLU A 146 -3.23 -10.25 -23.14
C GLU A 146 -4.58 -10.72 -23.69
N GLU A 147 -5.33 -9.81 -24.30
CA GLU A 147 -6.45 -10.14 -25.21
C GLU A 147 -6.01 -11.04 -26.39
N ARG A 148 -4.70 -11.12 -26.67
CA ARG A 148 -4.11 -11.93 -27.75
C ARG A 148 -3.70 -13.34 -27.34
N SER A 149 -3.60 -13.65 -26.05
CA SER A 149 -3.15 -14.97 -25.58
C SER A 149 -4.33 -15.90 -25.29
N LYS A 150 -5.17 -16.13 -26.30
CA LYS A 150 -5.99 -17.36 -26.34
C LYS A 150 -5.14 -18.63 -26.46
N GLY A 151 -3.82 -18.51 -26.66
CA GLY A 151 -2.90 -19.63 -26.91
C GLY A 151 -1.92 -19.99 -25.79
N THR A 152 -1.51 -19.06 -24.92
CA THR A 152 -0.54 -19.36 -23.84
C THR A 152 -0.93 -18.65 -22.55
N ARG A 153 -1.69 -19.34 -21.69
CA ARG A 153 -2.10 -18.93 -20.34
C ARG A 153 -0.94 -18.92 -19.33
N LYS A 154 0.30 -18.76 -19.77
CA LYS A 154 1.45 -18.95 -18.88
C LYS A 154 1.82 -17.63 -18.22
N ALA A 155 1.75 -17.60 -16.90
CA ALA A 155 2.19 -16.46 -16.12
C ALA A 155 3.72 -16.44 -16.02
N GLY A 156 4.28 -15.27 -15.71
CA GLY A 156 5.69 -15.17 -15.40
C GLY A 156 6.05 -15.91 -14.11
N GLN A 157 7.25 -16.47 -14.03
CA GLN A 157 7.68 -17.31 -12.90
C GLN A 157 7.57 -16.60 -11.53
N PHE A 158 7.86 -15.29 -11.48
CA PHE A 158 7.76 -14.53 -10.23
C PHE A 158 6.30 -14.24 -9.89
N TYR A 159 5.46 -14.00 -10.88
CA TYR A 159 4.01 -13.85 -10.68
C TYR A 159 3.39 -15.12 -10.08
N GLU A 160 3.75 -16.30 -10.60
CA GLU A 160 3.25 -17.59 -10.10
C GLU A 160 3.68 -17.82 -8.64
N ILE A 161 4.93 -17.52 -8.29
CA ILE A 161 5.42 -17.61 -6.91
C ILE A 161 4.61 -16.69 -5.99
N LEU A 162 4.38 -15.44 -6.39
CA LEU A 162 3.71 -14.45 -5.55
C LEU A 162 2.21 -14.72 -5.39
N PHE A 163 1.51 -15.07 -6.47
CA PHE A 163 0.04 -15.08 -6.51
C PHE A 163 -0.58 -16.45 -6.77
N GLY A 164 0.21 -17.40 -7.26
CA GLY A 164 -0.22 -18.74 -7.65
C GLY A 164 -0.33 -18.89 -9.17
N LYS A 165 -0.42 -20.14 -9.59
CA LYS A 165 -0.58 -20.56 -10.98
C LYS A 165 -1.98 -21.13 -11.18
N VAL A 166 -2.65 -20.66 -12.24
CA VAL A 166 -3.96 -21.17 -12.65
C VAL A 166 -3.72 -22.18 -13.77
N GLY A 167 -3.84 -23.47 -13.45
CA GLY A 167 -3.77 -24.55 -14.43
C GLY A 167 -5.13 -24.83 -15.08
N ASP A 168 -5.17 -25.75 -16.04
CA ASP A 168 -6.42 -26.17 -16.68
C ASP A 168 -7.28 -27.06 -15.76
N ASN A 169 -6.65 -27.64 -14.73
CA ASN A 169 -7.25 -28.48 -13.71
C ASN A 169 -6.59 -28.21 -12.34
N GLU A 170 -7.06 -28.89 -11.28
CA GLU A 170 -6.52 -28.74 -9.93
C GLU A 170 -5.08 -29.24 -9.79
N GLU A 171 -4.68 -30.29 -10.52
CA GLU A 171 -3.32 -30.86 -10.47
C GLU A 171 -2.26 -29.93 -11.07
N GLU A 172 -2.65 -29.10 -12.04
CA GLU A 172 -1.80 -28.11 -12.70
C GLU A 172 -1.85 -26.73 -12.04
N SER A 173 -2.74 -26.54 -11.08
CA SER A 173 -2.91 -25.30 -10.32
C SER A 173 -2.07 -25.32 -9.06
N GLU A 174 -1.39 -24.21 -8.78
CA GLU A 174 -0.49 -24.10 -7.63
C GLU A 174 -0.84 -22.86 -6.81
N ALA A 175 -0.89 -23.02 -5.49
CA ALA A 175 -1.09 -21.90 -4.59
C ALA A 175 0.15 -20.98 -4.62
N GLY A 176 -0.09 -19.66 -4.58
CA GLY A 176 1.00 -18.71 -4.38
C GLY A 176 1.59 -18.83 -2.97
N PHE A 177 2.86 -18.45 -2.83
CA PHE A 177 3.56 -18.48 -1.55
C PHE A 177 3.11 -17.36 -0.61
N LEU A 178 2.51 -16.29 -1.13
CA LEU A 178 2.05 -15.18 -0.31
C LEU A 178 0.60 -15.34 0.17
N ASN A 179 0.43 -15.11 1.47
CA ASN A 179 -0.86 -15.03 2.14
C ASN A 179 -1.18 -13.56 2.43
N PHE A 180 -2.27 -13.07 1.85
CA PHE A 180 -2.78 -11.71 2.07
C PHE A 180 -3.88 -11.76 3.12
N TYR A 181 -3.61 -11.16 4.28
CA TYR A 181 -4.60 -11.09 5.35
C TYR A 181 -5.47 -9.83 5.19
N ASP A 182 -6.67 -9.87 5.76
CA ASP A 182 -7.53 -8.69 5.84
C ASP A 182 -6.83 -7.55 6.57
N ALA A 183 -6.87 -6.34 5.99
CA ALA A 183 -6.37 -5.15 6.64
C ALA A 183 -7.39 -4.66 7.66
N TRP A 184 -6.96 -4.59 8.92
CA TRP A 184 -7.78 -4.10 10.02
C TRP A 184 -7.45 -2.63 10.29
N ILE A 185 -8.47 -1.79 10.47
CA ILE A 185 -8.27 -0.40 10.84
C ILE A 185 -7.54 -0.30 12.19
N LEU A 186 -6.59 0.62 12.34
CA LEU A 186 -5.92 0.82 13.63
C LEU A 186 -6.95 1.32 14.66
N PRO A 187 -6.92 0.83 15.92
CA PRO A 187 -7.86 1.27 16.95
C PRO A 187 -7.90 2.80 17.14
N GLY A 188 -6.75 3.47 17.00
CA GLY A 188 -6.66 4.93 17.08
C GLY A 188 -7.33 5.69 15.92
N SER A 189 -7.62 5.01 14.81
CA SER A 189 -8.32 5.58 13.64
C SER A 189 -9.81 5.27 13.61
N LEU A 190 -10.32 4.41 14.51
CA LEU A 190 -11.69 3.88 14.41
C LEU A 190 -12.76 4.96 14.61
N LYS A 191 -12.60 5.81 15.62
CA LYS A 191 -13.64 6.78 16.04
C LYS A 191 -14.09 7.70 14.91
N ASP A 192 -13.16 8.11 14.06
CA ASP A 192 -13.42 9.04 12.95
C ASP A 192 -13.32 8.33 11.59
N SER A 193 -13.62 7.04 11.56
CA SER A 193 -13.39 6.24 10.36
C SER A 193 -14.47 6.38 9.29
N LEU A 194 -15.73 6.55 9.70
CA LEU A 194 -16.89 6.57 8.80
C LEU A 194 -17.36 7.98 8.50
N TRP A 195 -17.61 8.26 7.22
CA TRP A 195 -18.00 9.59 6.75
C TRP A 195 -19.10 9.54 5.71
N HIS A 196 -19.96 10.56 5.73
CA HIS A 196 -20.92 10.78 4.66
C HIS A 196 -20.21 11.34 3.42
N ASP A 197 -20.65 10.85 2.28
CA ASP A 197 -20.20 11.28 0.97
C ASP A 197 -21.38 11.30 -0.01
N VAL A 198 -21.22 11.97 -1.15
CA VAL A 198 -22.27 12.09 -2.16
C VAL A 198 -21.71 11.90 -3.56
N MET A 199 -22.46 11.16 -4.39
CA MET A 199 -22.23 11.09 -5.82
C MET A 199 -23.44 11.67 -6.55
N THR A 200 -23.22 12.38 -7.65
CA THR A 200 -24.28 12.96 -8.47
C THR A 200 -24.14 12.46 -9.91
N PRO A 201 -24.54 11.22 -10.22
CA PRO A 201 -24.68 10.77 -11.61
C PRO A 201 -25.65 11.68 -12.37
N HIS A 202 -25.24 12.08 -13.58
CA HIS A 202 -26.05 12.90 -14.48
C HIS A 202 -26.77 12.02 -15.51
N HIS A 203 -26.07 11.18 -16.27
CA HIS A 203 -26.67 10.42 -17.36
C HIS A 203 -27.25 9.05 -16.96
N SER A 204 -28.06 9.00 -15.90
CA SER A 204 -28.62 7.73 -15.39
C SER A 204 -29.50 7.03 -16.44
N ASN A 205 -30.25 7.80 -17.25
CA ASN A 205 -31.11 7.27 -18.32
C ASN A 205 -30.30 6.70 -19.48
N TYR A 206 -29.18 7.34 -19.83
CA TYR A 206 -28.25 6.83 -20.83
C TYR A 206 -27.63 5.49 -20.41
N TYR A 207 -27.06 5.44 -19.20
CA TYR A 207 -26.42 4.22 -18.70
C TYR A 207 -27.42 3.08 -18.40
N GLY A 208 -28.68 3.40 -18.15
CA GLY A 208 -29.74 2.43 -17.91
C GLY A 208 -30.38 1.87 -19.18
N ASP A 209 -30.13 2.47 -20.33
CA ASP A 209 -30.72 2.05 -21.61
C ASP A 209 -29.88 0.95 -22.27
N ASN A 210 -30.29 -0.29 -22.08
CA ASN A 210 -29.65 -1.45 -22.70
C ASN A 210 -29.92 -1.56 -24.21
N GLU A 211 -30.73 -0.67 -24.80
CA GLU A 211 -31.11 -0.69 -26.21
C GLU A 211 -30.46 0.45 -27.03
N ASP A 212 -29.53 1.21 -26.42
CA ASP A 212 -28.74 2.31 -27.04
C ASP A 212 -29.61 3.37 -27.76
N ARG A 213 -30.84 3.60 -27.30
CA ARG A 213 -31.81 4.54 -27.88
C ARG A 213 -31.64 5.95 -27.36
N ILE A 214 -31.20 6.11 -26.12
CA ILE A 214 -31.02 7.39 -25.46
C ILE A 214 -29.58 7.84 -25.69
N ALA A 215 -29.38 9.08 -26.12
CA ALA A 215 -28.05 9.69 -26.17
C ALA A 215 -27.72 10.34 -24.82
N PRO A 216 -26.44 10.42 -24.41
CA PRO A 216 -26.07 11.16 -23.21
C PRO A 216 -26.27 12.66 -23.51
N THR A 217 -27.14 13.33 -22.76
CA THR A 217 -27.41 14.76 -22.94
C THR A 217 -27.06 15.52 -21.66
N ASP A 218 -26.50 16.72 -21.79
CA ASP A 218 -26.14 17.58 -20.65
C ASP A 218 -27.36 18.17 -19.90
N PHE A 219 -28.58 17.80 -20.31
CA PHE A 219 -29.84 18.30 -19.71
C PHE A 219 -30.40 17.38 -18.63
N ASP A 220 -29.76 16.23 -18.36
CA ASP A 220 -30.22 15.31 -17.32
C ASP A 220 -30.00 15.93 -15.91
N ASP A 221 -31.05 15.93 -15.10
CA ASP A 221 -30.97 16.39 -13.71
C ASP A 221 -29.98 15.53 -12.91
N PRO A 222 -29.11 16.14 -12.08
CA PRO A 222 -28.24 15.38 -11.18
C PRO A 222 -29.09 14.59 -10.18
N ASN A 223 -28.72 13.33 -9.95
CA ASN A 223 -29.36 12.49 -8.93
C ASN A 223 -28.42 12.26 -7.73
N PRO A 224 -28.50 13.03 -6.64
CA PRO A 224 -27.61 12.86 -5.49
C PRO A 224 -27.87 11.54 -4.77
N VAL A 225 -26.85 10.68 -4.74
CA VAL A 225 -26.84 9.43 -3.98
C VAL A 225 -25.82 9.56 -2.85
N THR A 226 -26.31 9.60 -1.62
CA THR A 226 -25.46 9.67 -0.41
C THR A 226 -24.96 8.30 -0.02
N PHE A 227 -23.71 8.16 0.39
CA PHE A 227 -23.13 6.89 0.84
C PHE A 227 -22.12 7.09 1.98
N LEU A 228 -21.64 5.98 2.55
CA LEU A 228 -20.58 5.99 3.54
C LEU A 228 -19.22 5.71 2.88
N SER A 229 -18.23 6.54 3.20
CA SER A 229 -16.84 6.35 2.86
C SER A 229 -15.97 6.25 4.12
N VAL A 230 -14.79 5.66 3.96
CA VAL A 230 -13.84 5.40 5.06
C VAL A 230 -12.64 6.33 4.95
N LYS A 231 -12.14 6.78 6.10
CA LYS A 231 -10.82 7.40 6.26
C LYS A 231 -10.15 6.76 7.47
N GLY A 232 -8.86 6.45 7.39
CA GLY A 232 -8.15 5.91 8.55
C GLY A 232 -6.82 5.28 8.19
N GLU A 233 -6.16 4.77 9.21
CA GLU A 233 -4.94 4.00 9.09
C GLU A 233 -5.27 2.52 9.29
N PHE A 234 -4.69 1.65 8.48
CA PHE A 234 -4.94 0.21 8.48
C PHE A 234 -3.64 -0.55 8.65
N GLU A 235 -3.65 -1.60 9.46
CA GLU A 235 -2.57 -2.58 9.50
C GLU A 235 -2.77 -3.59 8.38
N VAL A 236 -1.83 -3.64 7.44
CA VAL A 236 -1.77 -4.65 6.38
C VAL A 236 -0.75 -5.71 6.77
N ARG A 237 -1.15 -6.98 6.69
CA ARG A 237 -0.27 -8.12 7.00
C ARG A 237 -0.11 -9.05 5.81
N LEU A 238 1.13 -9.45 5.55
CA LEU A 238 1.49 -10.46 4.57
C LEU A 238 2.23 -11.60 5.27
N GLY A 239 1.86 -12.83 4.94
CA GLY A 239 2.63 -14.03 5.31
C GLY A 239 3.25 -14.65 4.06
N CYS A 240 4.35 -15.39 4.23
CA CYS A 240 4.98 -16.11 3.13
C CYS A 240 5.30 -17.54 3.58
N ALA A 241 4.85 -18.52 2.81
CA ALA A 241 5.03 -19.95 3.10
C ALA A 241 6.32 -20.50 2.45
N ASP A 242 7.44 -19.79 2.59
CA ASP A 242 8.76 -20.26 2.15
C ASP A 242 9.51 -20.87 3.35
N PRO A 243 10.12 -22.06 3.22
CA PRO A 243 10.84 -22.71 4.33
C PRO A 243 12.15 -22.02 4.71
N GLN A 244 12.69 -21.11 3.87
CA GLN A 244 13.93 -20.39 4.13
C GLN A 244 13.66 -18.94 4.55
N ASP A 245 13.96 -18.60 5.80
CA ASP A 245 13.72 -17.26 6.37
C ASP A 245 14.25 -16.10 5.52
N ALA A 246 15.44 -16.24 4.93
CA ALA A 246 16.06 -15.19 4.12
C ALA A 246 15.30 -14.95 2.80
N VAL A 247 14.82 -16.03 2.18
CA VAL A 247 14.03 -15.99 0.95
C VAL A 247 12.63 -15.48 1.24
N GLN A 248 12.01 -15.98 2.32
CA GLN A 248 10.74 -15.51 2.84
C GLN A 248 10.72 -13.98 3.03
N LYS A 249 11.74 -13.44 3.72
CA LYS A 249 11.89 -11.99 3.93
C LYS A 249 12.00 -11.23 2.61
N SER A 250 12.77 -11.75 1.65
CA SER A 250 12.94 -11.11 0.34
C SER A 250 11.62 -11.05 -0.43
N TRP A 251 10.82 -12.12 -0.41
CA TRP A 251 9.50 -12.14 -1.03
C TRP A 251 8.51 -11.19 -0.34
N LEU A 252 8.51 -11.14 1.00
CA LEU A 252 7.66 -10.23 1.75
C LEU A 252 8.01 -8.76 1.48
N LEU A 253 9.29 -8.42 1.40
CA LEU A 253 9.75 -7.08 1.04
C LEU A 253 9.25 -6.69 -0.36
N LEU A 254 9.48 -7.55 -1.36
CA LEU A 254 9.00 -7.33 -2.73
C LEU A 254 7.48 -7.18 -2.77
N ALA A 255 6.75 -8.04 -2.06
CA ALA A 255 5.30 -8.01 -2.01
C ALA A 255 4.76 -6.70 -1.42
N PHE A 256 5.38 -6.20 -0.36
CA PHE A 256 5.02 -4.92 0.22
C PHE A 256 5.37 -3.74 -0.68
N ASP A 257 6.45 -3.81 -1.45
CA ASP A 257 6.80 -2.75 -2.40
C ASP A 257 5.82 -2.71 -3.58
N ILE A 258 5.43 -3.87 -4.10
CA ILE A 258 4.35 -4.01 -5.08
C ILE A 258 3.05 -3.44 -4.50
N LEU A 259 2.67 -3.84 -3.29
CA LEU A 259 1.42 -3.40 -2.67
C LEU A 259 1.44 -1.90 -2.35
N LYS A 260 2.57 -1.35 -1.90
CA LYS A 260 2.76 0.09 -1.70
C LYS A 260 2.49 0.85 -2.99
N GLY A 261 3.14 0.47 -4.10
CA GLY A 261 2.89 1.08 -5.40
C GLY A 261 1.43 0.92 -5.85
N ALA A 262 0.85 -0.26 -5.66
CA ALA A 262 -0.55 -0.53 -6.00
C ALA A 262 -1.52 0.40 -5.24
N LEU A 263 -1.36 0.54 -3.93
CA LEU A 263 -2.21 1.36 -3.09
C LEU A 263 -2.02 2.87 -3.34
N GLU A 264 -0.79 3.29 -3.65
CA GLU A 264 -0.44 4.69 -3.92
C GLU A 264 -0.95 5.17 -5.29
N TYR A 265 -0.77 4.36 -6.35
CA TYR A 265 -1.05 4.78 -7.72
C TYR A 265 -2.42 4.33 -8.22
N TYR A 266 -2.87 3.13 -7.85
CA TYR A 266 -4.13 2.54 -8.37
C TYR A 266 -5.26 2.64 -7.36
N GLY A 267 -4.95 2.47 -6.07
CA GLY A 267 -5.91 2.47 -4.98
C GLY A 267 -6.76 1.20 -4.92
N VAL A 268 -7.42 1.00 -3.77
CA VAL A 268 -8.23 -0.19 -3.47
C VAL A 268 -9.70 0.17 -3.22
N GLY A 269 -10.61 -0.74 -3.55
CA GLY A 269 -12.06 -0.55 -3.38
C GLY A 269 -12.74 -0.01 -4.64
N GLY A 270 -13.91 0.60 -4.45
CA GLY A 270 -14.74 1.16 -5.52
C GLY A 270 -14.32 2.56 -5.94
N LYS A 271 -14.62 2.90 -7.20
CA LYS A 271 -14.41 4.24 -7.79
C LYS A 271 -12.97 4.76 -7.73
N THR A 272 -12.00 3.87 -7.84
CA THR A 272 -10.57 4.20 -7.86
C THR A 272 -10.19 5.16 -8.99
N ARG A 273 -10.89 5.13 -10.12
CA ARG A 273 -10.71 6.07 -11.25
C ARG A 273 -11.12 7.50 -10.92
N SER A 274 -12.03 7.69 -9.97
CA SER A 274 -12.42 9.00 -9.43
C SER A 274 -11.55 9.44 -8.25
N GLY A 275 -10.46 8.71 -7.98
CA GLY A 275 -9.47 9.06 -6.95
C GLY A 275 -9.70 8.43 -5.58
N TYR A 276 -10.74 7.62 -5.38
CA TYR A 276 -10.97 6.91 -4.11
C TYR A 276 -9.94 5.79 -3.88
N GLY A 277 -9.73 5.43 -2.62
CA GLY A 277 -8.98 4.24 -2.22
C GLY A 277 -7.46 4.38 -2.26
N ARG A 278 -6.92 5.60 -2.42
CA ARG A 278 -5.47 5.82 -2.38
C ARG A 278 -4.95 5.76 -0.96
N MET A 279 -3.81 5.11 -0.78
CA MET A 279 -3.18 4.97 0.52
C MET A 279 -1.67 5.15 0.42
N GLU A 280 -1.08 5.63 1.50
CA GLU A 280 0.37 5.80 1.64
C GLU A 280 0.89 4.94 2.79
N HIS A 281 2.14 4.46 2.66
CA HIS A 281 2.80 3.71 3.71
C HIS A 281 3.20 4.63 4.86
N VAL A 282 2.78 4.31 6.09
CA VAL A 282 3.14 5.03 7.30
C VAL A 282 4.46 4.46 7.81
N LEU A 283 5.55 5.16 7.53
CA LEU A 283 6.89 4.77 7.97
C LEU A 283 6.99 4.77 9.51
N SER A 284 7.51 3.68 10.06
CA SER A 284 7.94 3.62 11.46
C SER A 284 9.07 4.61 11.75
N PRO A 285 9.34 4.97 13.03
CA PRO A 285 10.47 5.83 13.37
C PRO A 285 11.82 5.34 12.80
N GLU A 286 12.09 4.04 12.89
CA GLU A 286 13.33 3.42 12.40
C GLU A 286 13.43 3.48 10.88
N GLU A 287 12.33 3.18 10.17
CA GLU A 287 12.29 3.31 8.71
C GLU A 287 12.45 4.76 8.25
N ARG A 288 11.89 5.72 8.98
CA ARG A 288 12.08 7.16 8.68
C ARG A 288 13.55 7.54 8.77
N GLU A 289 14.23 7.12 9.83
CA GLU A 289 15.66 7.39 10.00
C GLU A 289 16.49 6.74 8.88
N ARG A 290 16.19 5.48 8.52
CA ARG A 290 16.85 4.79 7.42
C ARG A 290 16.65 5.50 6.09
N VAL A 291 15.40 5.83 5.73
CA VAL A 291 15.07 6.53 4.48
C VAL A 291 15.72 7.91 4.44
N GLN A 292 15.75 8.63 5.57
CA GLN A 292 16.38 9.95 5.64
C GLN A 292 17.91 9.85 5.48
N LYS A 293 18.53 8.83 6.06
CA LYS A 293 19.96 8.54 5.87
C LYS A 293 20.29 8.19 4.42
N GLU A 294 19.51 7.30 3.79
CA GLU A 294 19.67 6.92 2.39
C GLU A 294 19.49 8.13 1.45
N GLN A 295 18.50 8.99 1.71
CA GLN A 295 18.28 10.22 0.95
C GLN A 295 19.45 11.19 1.09
N TYR A 296 19.96 11.37 2.32
CA TYR A 296 21.13 12.20 2.58
C TYR A 296 22.39 11.65 1.89
N GLU A 297 22.63 10.34 1.96
CA GLU A 297 23.75 9.69 1.28
C GLU A 297 23.65 9.82 -0.25
N ALA A 298 22.46 9.64 -0.82
CA ALA A 298 22.21 9.80 -2.25
C ALA A 298 22.39 11.26 -2.71
N GLU A 299 21.91 12.23 -1.92
CA GLU A 299 22.08 13.65 -2.19
C GLU A 299 23.57 14.04 -2.11
N MET A 300 24.30 13.55 -1.11
CA MET A 300 25.74 13.76 -0.98
C MET A 300 26.52 13.13 -2.13
N ALA A 301 26.16 11.91 -2.55
CA ALA A 301 26.77 11.24 -3.71
C ALA A 301 26.52 12.02 -5.01
N ARG A 302 25.32 12.57 -5.17
CA ARG A 302 24.98 13.44 -6.31
C ARG A 302 25.82 14.71 -6.29
N PHE A 303 25.91 15.42 -5.16
CA PHE A 303 26.75 16.62 -5.03
C PHE A 303 28.23 16.32 -5.28
N ALA A 304 28.74 15.20 -4.79
CA ALA A 304 30.11 14.77 -5.04
C ALA A 304 30.35 14.56 -6.55
N THR A 305 29.42 13.87 -7.21
CA THR A 305 29.49 13.66 -8.68
C THR A 305 29.45 14.98 -9.44
N GLU A 306 28.55 15.91 -9.08
CA GLU A 306 28.45 17.25 -9.68
C GLU A 306 29.73 18.09 -9.43
N ALA A 307 30.40 17.91 -8.30
CA ALA A 307 31.71 18.50 -7.98
C ALA A 307 32.91 17.77 -8.63
N GLY A 308 32.65 16.79 -9.51
CA GLY A 308 33.67 16.03 -10.23
C GLY A 308 34.46 15.07 -9.33
N PHE A 309 33.84 14.54 -8.28
CA PHE A 309 34.36 13.39 -7.56
C PHE A 309 33.87 12.08 -8.19
N ARG A 310 34.69 11.03 -8.08
CA ARG A 310 34.29 9.68 -8.46
C ARG A 310 33.40 9.05 -7.38
N PRO A 311 32.51 8.11 -7.74
CA PRO A 311 31.68 7.40 -6.76
C PRO A 311 32.52 6.65 -5.74
N ASP A 312 32.08 6.67 -4.48
CA ASP A 312 32.68 5.87 -3.41
C ASP A 312 32.59 4.37 -3.78
N GLY A 313 33.59 3.58 -3.36
CA GLY A 313 33.76 2.18 -3.73
C GLY A 313 34.49 1.97 -5.06
N SER A 314 34.72 3.01 -5.87
CA SER A 314 35.48 2.89 -7.11
C SER A 314 36.93 2.49 -6.85
N GLU A 315 37.42 1.50 -7.60
CA GLU A 315 38.84 1.14 -7.60
C GLU A 315 39.62 2.09 -8.52
N VAL A 316 40.72 2.63 -8.00
CA VAL A 316 41.53 3.67 -8.64
C VAL A 316 43.01 3.36 -8.49
N MET A 317 43.78 3.78 -9.49
CA MET A 317 45.24 3.82 -9.41
C MET A 317 45.66 5.23 -9.03
N VAL A 318 46.38 5.37 -7.93
CA VAL A 318 46.77 6.67 -7.39
C VAL A 318 48.27 6.75 -7.29
N ARG A 319 48.85 7.77 -7.95
CA ARG A 319 50.30 7.96 -8.00
C ARG A 319 50.78 8.82 -6.83
N CYS A 320 51.87 8.39 -6.19
CA CYS A 320 52.55 9.20 -5.17
C CYS A 320 53.21 10.42 -5.84
N GLU A 321 52.75 11.63 -5.51
CA GLU A 321 53.24 12.88 -6.12
C GLU A 321 54.51 13.38 -5.40
N SER A 322 54.57 13.25 -4.08
CA SER A 322 55.70 13.73 -3.28
C SER A 322 55.72 13.10 -1.89
N ILE A 323 56.89 13.13 -1.24
CA ILE A 323 57.03 12.71 0.17
C ILE A 323 57.34 13.94 1.03
N ASN A 324 56.59 14.12 2.12
CA ASN A 324 56.83 15.20 3.06
C ASN A 324 58.16 15.00 3.79
N ARG A 325 59.12 15.91 3.56
CA ARG A 325 60.49 15.84 4.11
C ARG A 325 60.55 15.81 5.65
N LYS A 326 59.57 16.39 6.35
CA LYS A 326 59.58 16.49 7.83
C LYS A 326 59.05 15.24 8.51
N HIS A 327 58.07 14.57 7.90
CA HIS A 327 57.34 13.45 8.52
C HIS A 327 57.46 12.14 7.72
N LYS A 328 58.19 12.14 6.60
CA LYS A 328 58.33 11.03 5.65
C LYS A 328 56.98 10.40 5.23
N LYS A 329 55.93 11.23 5.11
CA LYS A 329 54.60 10.78 4.68
C LYS A 329 54.41 11.04 3.18
N PRO A 330 54.07 10.03 2.36
CA PRO A 330 53.73 10.23 0.96
C PRO A 330 52.42 11.01 0.80
N ARG A 331 52.34 11.81 -0.27
CA ARG A 331 51.19 12.60 -0.66
C ARG A 331 50.71 12.13 -2.03
N PHE A 332 49.40 11.96 -2.13
CA PHE A 332 48.76 11.45 -3.32
C PHE A 332 47.77 12.49 -3.84
N LYS A 333 47.53 12.46 -5.15
CA LYS A 333 46.45 13.21 -5.80
C LYS A 333 45.68 12.31 -6.73
N LEU A 334 44.37 12.55 -6.80
CA LEU A 334 43.45 11.88 -7.72
C LEU A 334 42.56 12.95 -8.34
N ASP A 335 42.47 12.99 -9.66
CA ASP A 335 41.68 13.97 -10.42
C ASP A 335 41.91 15.44 -10.00
N GLY A 336 43.17 15.79 -9.67
CA GLY A 336 43.57 17.13 -9.21
C GLY A 336 43.30 17.43 -7.74
N LYS A 337 42.62 16.52 -7.03
CA LYS A 337 42.22 16.63 -5.62
C LYS A 337 43.19 15.89 -4.70
N ASN A 338 43.25 16.26 -3.41
CA ASN A 338 44.11 15.57 -2.45
C ASN A 338 43.62 14.12 -2.24
N ALA A 339 44.53 13.18 -2.02
CA ALA A 339 44.17 11.80 -1.69
C ALA A 339 44.92 11.33 -0.44
N TYR A 340 44.17 10.78 0.52
CA TYR A 340 44.66 10.30 1.80
C TYR A 340 44.33 8.81 1.97
N PHE A 341 45.24 8.03 2.55
CA PHE A 341 45.00 6.62 2.85
C PHE A 341 44.57 6.43 4.31
N GLU A 342 43.56 5.61 4.55
CA GLU A 342 43.07 5.19 5.86
C GLU A 342 43.15 3.65 5.95
N PRO A 343 44.03 3.07 6.80
CA PRO A 343 45.04 3.73 7.64
C PRO A 343 46.25 4.25 6.84
N ALA A 344 46.84 5.35 7.27
CA ALA A 344 47.98 5.99 6.59
C ALA A 344 49.25 5.12 6.57
N GLU A 345 49.33 4.16 7.50
CA GLU A 345 50.32 3.10 7.60
C GLU A 345 50.44 2.28 6.31
N ALA A 346 49.33 2.09 5.60
CA ALA A 346 49.25 1.21 4.44
C ALA A 346 50.15 1.66 3.29
N VAL A 347 50.63 2.91 3.29
CA VAL A 347 51.43 3.50 2.21
C VAL A 347 52.77 4.05 2.70
N LYS A 348 53.26 3.64 3.87
CA LYS A 348 54.52 4.17 4.44
C LYS A 348 55.76 3.92 3.58
N ASP A 349 55.77 2.82 2.84
CA ASP A 349 56.94 2.37 2.06
C ASP A 349 56.87 2.77 0.58
N VAL A 350 55.89 3.58 0.18
CA VAL A 350 55.65 3.96 -1.22
C VAL A 350 56.61 5.06 -1.67
N GLU A 351 57.26 4.87 -2.80
CA GLU A 351 58.21 5.82 -3.38
C GLU A 351 57.53 6.88 -4.27
N VAL A 352 58.20 8.00 -4.50
CA VAL A 352 57.66 9.06 -5.39
C VAL A 352 57.54 8.52 -6.80
N GLY A 353 56.35 8.67 -7.38
CA GLY A 353 56.03 8.21 -8.72
C GLY A 353 55.48 6.78 -8.80
N GLU A 354 55.52 6.01 -7.71
CA GLU A 354 54.87 4.70 -7.60
C GLU A 354 53.34 4.83 -7.62
N GLU A 355 52.68 3.89 -8.29
CA GLU A 355 51.23 3.82 -8.36
C GLU A 355 50.69 2.77 -7.40
N VAL A 356 49.71 3.17 -6.59
CA VAL A 356 49.08 2.31 -5.60
C VAL A 356 47.65 2.06 -6.03
N ARG A 357 47.27 0.79 -6.09
CA ARG A 357 45.87 0.39 -6.28
C ARG A 357 45.12 0.61 -4.98
N ALA A 358 44.01 1.33 -5.06
CA ALA A 358 43.21 1.69 -3.90
C ALA A 358 41.73 1.70 -4.23
N ARG A 359 40.89 1.66 -3.19
CA ARG A 359 39.44 1.87 -3.27
C ARG A 359 39.09 3.19 -2.60
N ILE A 360 38.25 4.00 -3.24
CA ILE A 360 37.71 5.20 -2.60
C ILE A 360 36.76 4.77 -1.49
N VAL A 361 37.04 5.16 -0.25
CA VAL A 361 36.20 4.87 0.92
C VAL A 361 35.16 5.96 1.11
N ARG A 362 35.57 7.22 0.95
CA ARG A 362 34.70 8.40 1.04
C ARG A 362 35.33 9.60 0.34
N SER A 363 34.48 10.50 -0.12
CA SER A 363 34.86 11.77 -0.74
C SER A 363 34.44 12.96 0.13
N ASP A 364 35.34 13.90 0.41
CA ASP A 364 35.03 15.13 1.16
C ASP A 364 35.08 16.34 0.22
N THR A 365 33.88 16.79 -0.17
CA THR A 365 33.71 17.95 -1.04
C THR A 365 34.13 19.27 -0.39
N ARG A 366 34.16 19.36 0.95
CA ARG A 366 34.58 20.58 1.66
C ARG A 366 36.10 20.72 1.73
N GLN A 367 36.82 19.60 1.84
CA GLN A 367 38.28 19.56 1.91
C GLN A 367 38.94 19.35 0.54
N ASP A 368 38.14 19.18 -0.51
CA ASP A 368 38.59 18.85 -1.87
C ASP A 368 39.53 17.63 -1.87
N ALA A 369 39.08 16.54 -1.23
CA ALA A 369 39.91 15.38 -0.94
C ALA A 369 39.18 14.03 -1.02
N TYR A 370 39.93 13.00 -1.43
CA TYR A 370 39.55 11.59 -1.39
C TYR A 370 40.19 10.89 -0.19
N TYR A 371 39.45 9.98 0.44
CA TYR A 371 39.96 9.04 1.42
C TYR A 371 39.90 7.62 0.84
N LEU A 372 41.02 6.91 0.93
CA LEU A 372 41.30 5.69 0.18
C LEU A 372 41.71 4.55 1.11
N GLU A 373 41.32 3.33 0.76
CA GLU A 373 41.82 2.09 1.35
C GLU A 373 42.73 1.40 0.33
N ARG A 374 43.94 1.00 0.76
CA ARG A 374 44.88 0.28 -0.12
C ARG A 374 44.37 -1.15 -0.35
N LEU A 375 44.34 -1.58 -1.61
CA LEU A 375 43.93 -2.94 -2.02
C LEU A 375 45.10 -3.91 -2.10
#